data_AF-A0A3N6P652-F1
#
_entry.id   AF-A0A3N6P652-F1
#
_cell.length_a   1.000
_cell.length_b   1.000
_cell.length_c   1.000
_cell.angle_alpha   90.00
_cell.angle_beta   90.00
_cell.angle_gamma   90.00
#
_symmetry.space_group_name_H-M   'P 1'
#
loop_
_entity.id
_entity.type
_entity.pdbx_description
1 polymer ?
#
loop_
_entity_poly.entity_id
_entity_poly.type
_entity_poly.pdbx_seq_one_letter_code
_entity_poly.pdbx_strand_id
1 'polypeptide(L)'
;MPSTALEAQVLSLINERTAPEPDGVQDASGELFTGTKRLKQEASKDNIDCSKAELEDAVDALVEEGSLITWHGLLAPANADHLQAIIENEKQSEITRDLLIRKCEGFLEATEVAA
;
A
#
# COMPACT_ATOMS: atom_id res chain seq x y z
N MET A 1 8.72 15.29 -0.97
CA MET A 1 9.36 16.15 0.06
C MET A 1 10.09 15.23 1.04
N PRO A 2 10.89 15.66 2.04
CA PRO A 2 11.32 14.70 3.05
C PRO A 2 10.10 14.19 3.81
N SER A 3 9.95 12.86 3.88
CA SER A 3 8.82 12.23 4.53
C SER A 3 8.73 12.63 6.00
N THR A 4 7.53 12.99 6.46
CA THR A 4 7.31 13.37 7.87
C THR A 4 7.46 12.17 8.80
N ALA A 5 7.67 12.41 10.09
CA ALA A 5 7.76 11.33 11.08
C ALA A 5 6.48 10.46 11.11
N LEU A 6 5.32 11.08 10.87
CA LEU A 6 4.04 10.38 10.77
C LEU A 6 3.97 9.49 9.53
N GLU A 7 4.34 10.01 8.36
CA GLU A 7 4.37 9.23 7.12
C GLU A 7 5.33 8.03 7.22
N ALA A 8 6.52 8.23 7.81
CA ALA A 8 7.46 7.13 8.06
C ALA A 8 6.86 6.05 8.99
N GLN A 9 6.12 6.46 10.02
CA GLN A 9 5.43 5.54 10.93
C GLN A 9 4.28 4.79 10.23
N VAL A 10 3.48 5.49 9.41
CA VAL A 10 2.41 4.89 8.61
C VAL A 10 2.98 3.87 7.63
N LEU A 11 4.05 4.22 6.91
CA LEU A 11 4.71 3.33 5.97
C LEU A 11 5.30 2.10 6.67
N SER A 12 5.95 2.27 7.83
CA SER A 12 6.44 1.15 8.65
C SER A 12 5.32 0.20 9.02
N LEU A 13 4.18 0.73 9.48
CA LEU A 13 3.05 -0.08 9.91
C LEU A 13 2.36 -0.80 8.74
N ILE A 14 2.38 -0.21 7.54
CA ILE A 14 1.93 -0.90 6.33
C ILE A 14 2.89 -2.03 5.98
N ASN A 15 4.21 -1.79 5.99
CA ASN A 15 5.23 -2.82 5.71
C ASN A 15 5.17 -3.98 6.71
N GLU A 16 4.89 -3.73 7.98
CA GLU A 16 4.75 -4.80 9.00
C GLU A 16 3.51 -5.67 8.79
N ARG A 17 2.52 -5.18 8.05
CA ARG A 17 1.22 -5.84 7.85
C ARG A 17 1.03 -6.37 6.44
N THR A 18 1.99 -6.09 5.56
CA THR A 18 1.96 -6.51 4.19
C THR A 18 3.16 -7.38 3.89
N ALA A 19 2.96 -8.42 3.10
CA ALA A 19 3.97 -9.33 2.63
C ALA A 19 3.83 -9.45 1.11
N PRO A 20 4.95 -9.44 0.35
CA PRO A 20 4.93 -9.59 -1.10
C PRO A 20 4.75 -11.07 -1.46
N GLU A 21 3.64 -11.68 -1.02
CA GLU A 21 3.32 -13.08 -1.27
C GLU A 21 2.28 -13.17 -2.42
N PRO A 22 2.67 -13.67 -3.60
CA PRO A 22 1.80 -13.79 -4.76
C PRO A 22 0.57 -14.67 -4.54
N ASP A 23 0.60 -15.56 -3.54
CA ASP A 23 -0.51 -16.45 -3.20
C ASP A 23 -1.37 -15.90 -2.03
N GLY A 24 -1.07 -14.69 -1.55
CA GLY A 24 -1.75 -14.05 -0.44
C GLY A 24 -3.21 -13.68 -0.72
N VAL A 25 -4.01 -13.55 0.34
CA VAL A 25 -5.41 -13.13 0.21
C VAL A 25 -5.49 -11.64 -0.15
N GLN A 26 -6.31 -11.30 -1.15
CA GLN A 26 -6.49 -9.93 -1.65
C GLN A 26 -7.67 -9.19 -1.02
N ASP A 27 -7.70 -9.14 0.30
CA ASP A 27 -8.69 -8.36 1.04
C ASP A 27 -8.03 -7.55 2.17
N ALA A 28 -8.83 -6.77 2.89
CA ALA A 28 -8.33 -5.91 3.98
C ALA A 28 -7.80 -6.70 5.21
N SER A 29 -8.04 -8.02 5.25
CA SER A 29 -7.55 -8.94 6.27
C SER A 29 -6.35 -9.76 5.81
N GLY A 30 -6.09 -9.84 4.51
CA GLY A 30 -4.96 -10.54 3.93
C GLY A 30 -3.62 -9.86 4.18
N GLU A 31 -2.57 -10.49 3.67
CA GLU A 31 -1.19 -10.04 3.82
C GLU A 31 -0.69 -9.33 2.57
N LEU A 32 -1.37 -9.44 1.42
CA LEU A 32 -0.94 -8.69 0.22
C LEU A 32 -1.32 -7.20 0.29
N PHE A 33 -2.40 -6.88 1.00
CA PHE A 33 -2.90 -5.52 1.19
C PHE A 33 -3.31 -5.30 2.64
N THR A 34 -3.16 -4.06 3.12
CA THR A 34 -3.81 -3.61 4.35
C THR A 34 -4.94 -2.64 4.05
N GLY A 35 -5.97 -2.59 4.91
CA GLY A 35 -7.09 -1.66 4.74
C GLY A 35 -6.85 -0.32 5.44
N THR A 36 -7.21 0.78 4.77
CA THR A 36 -7.28 2.14 5.38
C THR A 36 -8.11 2.16 6.68
N LYS A 37 -9.20 1.39 6.73
CA LYS A 37 -10.02 1.23 7.96
C LYS A 37 -9.21 0.65 9.13
N ARG A 38 -8.30 -0.28 8.85
CA ARG A 38 -7.46 -0.93 9.85
C ARG A 38 -6.41 0.05 10.38
N LEU A 39 -5.79 0.84 9.51
CA LEU A 39 -4.89 1.93 9.92
C LEU A 39 -5.60 2.94 10.84
N LYS A 40 -6.83 3.35 10.50
CA LYS A 40 -7.64 4.24 11.35
C LYS A 40 -7.96 3.65 12.72
N GLN A 41 -8.05 2.32 12.85
CA GLN A 41 -8.23 1.66 14.14
C GLN A 41 -6.96 1.73 14.99
N GLU A 42 -5.78 1.71 14.39
CA GLU A 42 -4.51 1.85 15.11
C GLU A 42 -4.35 3.27 15.69
N ALA A 43 -4.67 4.30 14.91
CA ALA A 43 -4.75 5.67 15.42
C ALA A 43 -5.80 5.82 16.53
N SER A 44 -6.93 5.11 16.44
CA SER A 44 -7.97 5.14 17.50
C SER A 44 -7.57 4.37 18.77
N LYS A 45 -6.49 3.57 18.74
CA LYS A 45 -5.95 2.82 19.88
C LYS A 45 -4.70 3.47 20.47
N ASP A 46 -4.36 4.69 20.03
CA ASP A 46 -3.16 5.42 20.42
C ASP A 46 -1.84 4.68 20.06
N ASN A 47 -1.88 3.76 19.09
CA ASN A 47 -0.67 3.11 18.56
C ASN A 47 0.11 4.03 17.60
N ILE A 48 -0.58 5.05 17.07
CA ILE A 48 -0.01 6.15 16.30
C ILE A 48 -0.57 7.42 16.92
N ASP A 49 0.30 8.33 17.35
CA ASP A 49 -0.08 9.60 17.95
C ASP A 49 -0.48 10.60 16.86
N CYS A 50 -1.65 10.38 16.26
CA CYS A 50 -2.22 11.24 15.24
C CYS A 50 -3.75 11.15 15.21
N SER A 51 -4.40 12.21 14.75
CA SER A 51 -5.82 12.17 14.42
C SER A 51 -6.09 11.34 13.15
N LYS A 52 -7.36 10.98 12.95
CA LYS A 52 -7.79 10.28 11.73
C LYS A 52 -7.57 11.10 10.46
N ALA A 53 -7.71 12.42 10.55
CA ALA A 53 -7.49 13.33 9.42
C ALA A 53 -6.01 13.40 9.07
N GLU A 54 -5.12 13.55 10.07
CA GLU A 54 -3.68 13.53 9.85
C GLU A 54 -3.20 12.20 9.25
N LEU A 55 -3.81 11.07 9.64
CA LEU A 55 -3.52 9.78 9.05
C LEU A 55 -3.97 9.68 7.58
N GLU A 56 -5.14 10.23 7.23
CA GLU A 56 -5.60 10.30 5.84
C GLU A 56 -4.67 11.17 5.00
N ASP A 57 -4.31 12.35 5.48
CA ASP A 57 -3.38 13.25 4.81
C ASP A 57 -2.00 12.61 4.59
N ALA A 58 -1.49 11.88 5.59
CA ALA A 58 -0.22 11.17 5.48
C ALA A 58 -0.27 10.01 4.47
N VAL A 59 -1.38 9.27 4.40
CA VAL A 59 -1.58 8.21 3.40
C VAL A 59 -1.66 8.82 2.00
N ASP A 60 -2.42 9.90 1.82
CA ASP A 60 -2.55 10.57 0.52
C ASP A 60 -1.20 11.13 0.05
N ALA A 61 -0.42 11.76 0.94
CA ALA A 61 0.94 12.20 0.63
C ALA A 61 1.84 11.03 0.19
N LEU A 62 1.83 9.91 0.91
CA LEU A 62 2.62 8.72 0.54
C LEU A 62 2.19 8.11 -0.80
N VAL A 63 0.91 8.20 -1.16
CA VAL A 63 0.40 7.76 -2.47
C VAL A 63 0.86 8.73 -3.57
N GLU A 64 0.79 10.04 -3.34
CA GLU A 64 1.25 11.06 -4.28
C GLU A 64 2.76 11.00 -4.53
N GLU A 65 3.54 10.72 -3.48
CA GLU A 65 4.99 10.51 -3.57
C GLU A 65 5.37 9.16 -4.20
N GLY A 66 4.38 8.28 -4.42
CA GLY A 66 4.58 6.97 -5.02
C GLY A 66 5.25 5.95 -4.09
N SER A 67 5.21 6.17 -2.78
CA SER A 67 5.65 5.19 -1.77
C SER A 67 4.60 4.12 -1.51
N LEU A 68 3.32 4.41 -1.77
CA LEU A 68 2.20 3.49 -1.60
C LEU A 68 1.35 3.37 -2.87
N ILE A 69 0.83 2.17 -3.09
CA ILE A 69 -0.24 1.93 -4.05
C ILE A 69 -1.57 1.73 -3.31
N THR A 70 -2.62 2.37 -3.83
CA THR A 70 -3.99 2.24 -3.31
C THR A 70 -4.94 1.62 -4.32
N TRP A 71 -5.84 0.75 -3.85
CA TRP A 71 -6.92 0.14 -4.64
C TRP A 71 -8.19 -0.03 -3.80
N HIS A 72 -9.24 0.75 -4.10
CA HIS A 72 -10.52 0.71 -3.37
C HIS A 72 -10.40 0.76 -1.83
N GLY A 73 -9.43 1.53 -1.30
CA GLY A 73 -9.20 1.67 0.14
C GLY A 73 -8.30 0.59 0.75
N LEU A 74 -7.76 -0.31 -0.08
CA LEU A 74 -6.62 -1.16 0.22
C LEU A 74 -5.31 -0.42 -0.09
N LEU A 75 -4.28 -0.70 0.68
CA LEU A 75 -2.96 -0.08 0.60
C LEU A 75 -1.90 -1.17 0.61
N ALA A 76 -0.87 -0.99 -0.21
CA ALA A 76 0.35 -1.78 -0.18
C ALA A 76 1.56 -0.87 -0.47
N PRO A 77 2.76 -1.27 -0.06
CA PRO A 77 4.00 -0.62 -0.47
C PRO A 77 4.12 -0.61 -2.00
N ALA A 78 4.50 0.52 -2.59
CA ALA A 78 4.77 0.63 -4.03
C ALA A 78 6.25 0.29 -4.36
N ASN A 79 6.78 -0.77 -3.75
CA ASN A 79 8.11 -1.30 -4.09
C ASN A 79 8.00 -2.45 -5.10
N ALA A 80 9.11 -2.75 -5.78
CA ALA A 80 9.10 -3.73 -6.87
C ALA A 80 8.56 -5.10 -6.45
N ASP A 81 8.96 -5.59 -5.27
CA ASP A 81 8.55 -6.89 -4.74
C ASP A 81 7.03 -6.96 -4.52
N HIS A 82 6.43 -5.95 -3.88
CA HIS A 82 4.98 -5.91 -3.64
C HIS A 82 4.20 -5.71 -4.93
N LEU A 83 4.66 -4.83 -5.82
CA LEU A 83 3.99 -4.59 -7.10
C LEU A 83 3.99 -5.85 -7.95
N GLN A 84 5.10 -6.59 -7.99
CA GLN A 84 5.20 -7.84 -8.72
C GLN A 84 4.31 -8.92 -8.08
N ALA A 85 4.31 -9.04 -6.74
CA ALA A 85 3.43 -9.97 -6.05
C ALA A 85 1.95 -9.69 -6.32
N ILE A 86 1.54 -8.41 -6.37
CA ILE A 86 0.17 -8.02 -6.75
C ILE A 86 -0.15 -8.43 -8.18
N ILE A 87 0.75 -8.17 -9.13
CA ILE A 87 0.56 -8.54 -10.55
C ILE A 87 0.44 -10.07 -10.70
N GLU A 88 1.31 -10.83 -10.04
CA GLU A 88 1.29 -12.29 -10.07
C GLU A 88 0.01 -12.83 -9.45
N ASN A 89 -0.41 -12.30 -8.31
CA ASN A 89 -1.67 -12.68 -7.68
C ASN A 89 -2.89 -12.41 -8.60
N GLU A 90 -2.96 -11.23 -9.23
CA GLU A 90 -4.04 -10.91 -10.18
C GLU A 90 -4.06 -11.83 -11.41
N LYS A 91 -2.89 -12.26 -11.88
CA LYS A 91 -2.77 -13.20 -13.02
C LYS A 91 -3.22 -14.61 -12.65
N GLN A 92 -3.16 -14.99 -11.37
CA GLN A 92 -3.62 -16.27 -10.86
C GLN A 92 -5.12 -16.27 -10.49
N SER A 93 -5.70 -15.09 -10.26
CA SER A 93 -7.12 -14.94 -9.90
C SER A 93 -8.06 -15.32 -11.06
N GLU A 94 -9.23 -15.88 -10.73
CA GLU A 94 -10.29 -16.15 -11.70
C GLU A 94 -10.83 -14.88 -12.36
N ILE A 95 -10.74 -13.73 -11.65
CA ILE A 95 -11.16 -12.42 -12.14
C ILE A 95 -9.96 -11.49 -12.07
N THR A 96 -9.30 -11.34 -13.22
CA THR A 96 -8.16 -10.43 -13.38
C THR A 96 -8.64 -8.98 -13.45
N ARG A 97 -8.08 -8.12 -12.59
CA ARG A 97 -8.29 -6.67 -12.67
C ARG A 97 -7.18 -6.00 -13.47
N ASP A 98 -7.34 -5.93 -14.77
CA ASP A 98 -6.35 -5.34 -15.70
C ASP A 98 -5.91 -3.91 -15.32
N LEU A 99 -6.81 -3.11 -14.76
CA LEU A 99 -6.48 -1.75 -14.32
C LEU A 99 -5.50 -1.72 -13.14
N LEU A 100 -5.59 -2.69 -12.22
CA LEU A 100 -4.66 -2.79 -11.09
C LEU A 100 -3.28 -3.25 -11.58
N ILE A 101 -3.24 -4.22 -12.49
CA ILE A 101 -1.99 -4.68 -13.13
C ILE A 101 -1.29 -3.49 -13.82
N ARG A 102 -2.01 -2.77 -14.70
CA ARG A 102 -1.44 -1.61 -15.41
C ARG A 102 -0.96 -0.52 -14.46
N LYS A 103 -1.67 -0.30 -13.35
CA LYS A 103 -1.24 0.64 -12.32
C LYS A 103 0.08 0.19 -11.70
N CYS A 104 0.21 -1.09 -11.34
CA CYS A 104 1.44 -1.64 -10.78
C CYS A 104 2.61 -1.59 -11.77
N GLU A 105 2.38 -1.96 -13.03
CA GLU A 105 3.38 -1.86 -14.11
C GLU A 105 3.86 -0.42 -14.30
N GLY A 106 2.95 0.57 -14.29
CA GLY A 106 3.32 1.98 -14.36
C GLY A 106 4.20 2.45 -13.20
N PHE A 107 3.98 1.93 -11.99
CA PHE A 107 4.86 2.22 -10.85
C PHE A 107 6.24 1.55 -10.98
N LEU A 108 6.29 0.31 -11.48
CA LEU A 108 7.55 -0.40 -11.75
C LEU A 108 8.40 0.37 -12.78
N GLU A 109 7.80 0.76 -13.90
CA GLU A 109 8.46 1.54 -14.95
C GLU A 109 8.96 2.89 -14.42
N ALA A 110 8.14 3.61 -13.63
CA ALA A 110 8.54 4.88 -13.03
C ALA A 110 9.71 4.74 -12.06
N THR A 111 9.80 3.61 -11.35
CA THR A 111 10.90 3.31 -10.42
C THR A 111 12.19 2.98 -11.16
N GLU A 112 12.12 2.23 -12.26
CA GLU A 112 13.29 1.90 -13.09
C GLU A 112 13.89 3.13 -13.80
N VAL A 113 13.06 4.11 -14.19
CA VAL A 113 13.53 5.35 -14.83
C VAL A 113 14.18 6.31 -13.82
N ALA A 114 13.87 6.18 -12.53
CA ALA A 114 14.41 7.01 -11.47
C ALA A 114 15.76 6.51 -10.89
N ALA A 115 16.20 5.30 -11.23
CA ALA A 115 17.44 4.67 -10.78
C ALA A 115 18.62 4.90 -11.75
#